data_AF-A0A6I2RAT6-F1
#
_entry.id   AF-A0A6I2RAT6-F1
#
_cell.length_a   1.000
_cell.length_b   1.000
_cell.length_c   1.000
_cell.angle_alpha   90.00
_cell.angle_beta   90.00
_cell.angle_gamma   90.00
#
_symmetry.space_group_name_H-M   'P 1'
#
loop_
_entity.id
_entity.type
_entity.pdbx_description
1 polymer ?
#
loop_
_entity_poly.entity_id
_entity_poly.type
_entity_poly.pdbx_seq_one_letter_code
_entity_poly.pdbx_strand_id
1 'polypeptide(L)'
;MKKHMVSAVLLLIMMLSLSAQAAEMRVITASPYLTFNENTATCMADCKSTNPSDKVSATLTLYQGSTCVTSWSGSGNGRVIISKSCTVKSGMEYKLVLSYSVNGKAQESVSVTAISPK
;
A
#
# COMPACT_ATOMS: atom_id res chain seq x y z
N MET A 1 -35.89 -14.35 46.80
CA MET A 1 -34.49 -13.94 46.54
C MET A 1 -33.74 -14.87 45.57
N LYS A 2 -33.97 -16.19 45.55
CA LYS A 2 -33.30 -17.13 44.63
C LYS A 2 -33.60 -16.93 43.13
N LYS A 3 -34.84 -16.56 42.76
CA LYS A 3 -35.29 -16.41 41.36
C LYS A 3 -34.67 -15.19 40.65
N HIS A 4 -34.44 -14.09 41.38
CA HIS A 4 -33.84 -12.87 40.84
C HIS A 4 -32.32 -12.98 40.67
N MET A 5 -31.67 -13.83 41.49
CA MET A 5 -30.24 -14.07 41.41
C MET A 5 -29.86 -14.92 40.18
N VAL A 6 -30.71 -15.87 39.78
CA VAL A 6 -30.49 -16.67 38.56
C VAL A 6 -30.62 -15.81 37.29
N SER A 7 -31.58 -14.87 37.27
CA SER A 7 -31.79 -13.96 36.13
C SER A 7 -30.61 -13.00 35.94
N ALA A 8 -30.06 -12.46 37.04
CA ALA A 8 -28.89 -11.58 37.00
C ALA A 8 -27.62 -12.29 36.50
N VAL A 9 -27.43 -13.56 36.89
CA VAL A 9 -26.29 -14.37 36.44
C VAL A 9 -26.41 -14.71 34.95
N LEU A 10 -27.61 -15.00 34.44
CA LEU A 10 -27.83 -15.31 33.03
C LEU A 10 -27.56 -14.10 32.12
N LEU A 11 -27.96 -12.89 32.56
CA LEU A 11 -27.66 -11.64 31.86
C LEU A 11 -26.16 -11.32 31.85
N LEU A 12 -25.44 -11.62 32.93
CA LEU A 12 -23.97 -11.46 32.99
C LEU A 12 -23.24 -12.38 32.01
N ILE A 13 -23.70 -13.62 31.84
CA ILE A 13 -23.09 -14.60 30.93
C ILE A 13 -23.30 -14.19 29.46
N MET A 14 -24.43 -13.56 29.13
CA MET A 14 -24.66 -13.01 27.79
C MET A 14 -23.73 -11.83 27.49
N MET A 15 -23.46 -10.95 28.47
CA MET A 15 -22.54 -9.81 28.29
C MET A 15 -21.07 -10.22 28.12
N LEU A 16 -20.67 -11.38 28.65
CA LEU A 16 -19.30 -11.91 28.51
C LEU A 16 -18.99 -12.51 27.12
N SER A 17 -20.00 -12.66 26.25
CA SER A 17 -19.84 -13.28 24.93
C SER A 17 -19.52 -12.32 23.79
N LEU A 18 -19.46 -11.01 24.04
CA LEU A 18 -18.90 -10.05 23.09
C LEU A 18 -17.36 -10.09 23.16
N SER A 19 -16.76 -11.18 22.68
CA SER A 19 -15.37 -11.10 22.25
C SER A 19 -15.35 -10.15 21.05
N ALA A 20 -15.01 -8.89 21.28
CA ALA A 20 -14.66 -7.95 20.23
C ALA A 20 -13.39 -8.52 19.56
N GLN A 21 -13.58 -9.38 18.56
CA GLN A 21 -12.49 -9.82 17.72
C GLN A 21 -12.09 -8.61 16.89
N ALA A 22 -11.15 -7.82 17.42
CA ALA A 22 -10.32 -6.93 16.64
C ALA A 22 -9.42 -7.82 15.76
N ALA A 23 -10.02 -8.52 14.80
CA ALA A 23 -9.30 -8.96 13.63
C ALA A 23 -8.87 -7.66 12.96
N GLU A 24 -7.63 -7.23 13.19
CA GLU A 24 -7.01 -6.18 12.39
C GLU A 24 -7.23 -6.60 10.94
N MET A 25 -8.12 -5.89 10.23
CA MET A 25 -8.26 -6.04 8.80
C MET A 25 -6.92 -5.58 8.25
N ARG A 26 -5.97 -6.51 8.10
CA ARG A 26 -4.69 -6.22 7.47
C ARG A 26 -5.08 -5.81 6.06
N VAL A 27 -5.03 -4.52 5.77
CA VAL A 27 -5.36 -3.99 4.45
C VAL A 27 -4.10 -4.14 3.59
N ILE A 28 -4.27 -4.48 2.31
CA ILE A 28 -3.18 -4.41 1.34
C ILE A 28 -2.79 -2.94 1.20
N THR A 29 -1.53 -2.59 1.43
CA THR A 29 -1.05 -1.21 1.33
C THR A 29 -0.09 -1.05 0.17
N ALA A 30 -0.21 0.04 -0.59
CA ALA A 30 0.69 0.37 -1.68
C ALA A 30 0.94 1.89 -1.71
N SER A 31 2.19 2.29 -1.49
CA SER A 31 2.56 3.70 -1.40
C SER A 31 3.72 4.01 -2.36
N PRO A 32 3.48 4.76 -3.45
CA PRO A 32 4.55 5.33 -4.24
C PRO A 32 5.09 6.62 -3.62
N TYR A 33 6.38 6.87 -3.81
CA TYR A 33 7.08 8.06 -3.35
C TYR A 33 7.97 8.58 -4.48
N LEU A 34 7.89 9.88 -4.73
CA LEU A 34 8.68 10.58 -5.73
C LEU A 34 9.37 11.77 -5.08
N THR A 35 10.70 11.80 -5.14
CA THR A 35 11.51 12.93 -4.69
C THR A 35 12.54 13.30 -5.74
N PHE A 36 13.06 14.51 -5.64
CA PHE A 36 14.06 15.03 -6.56
C PHE A 36 15.26 15.56 -5.79
N ASN A 37 16.44 15.33 -6.37
CA ASN A 37 17.67 16.04 -6.05
C ASN A 37 18.25 16.56 -7.36
N GLU A 38 18.17 17.88 -7.59
CA GLU A 38 18.51 18.51 -8.86
C GLU A 38 17.80 17.80 -10.05
N ASN A 39 18.58 17.22 -10.96
CA ASN A 39 18.11 16.47 -12.13
C ASN A 39 17.93 14.97 -11.87
N THR A 40 17.99 14.52 -10.62
CA THR A 40 17.82 13.10 -10.27
C THR A 40 16.48 12.89 -9.59
N ALA A 41 15.60 12.14 -10.22
CA ALA A 41 14.36 11.67 -9.60
C ALA A 41 14.63 10.34 -8.88
N THR A 42 14.24 10.26 -7.62
CA THR A 42 14.18 9.00 -6.87
C THR A 42 12.74 8.54 -6.79
N CYS A 43 12.49 7.37 -7.37
CA CYS A 43 11.20 6.71 -7.46
C CYS A 43 11.20 5.50 -6.54
N MET A 44 10.31 5.51 -5.55
CA MET A 44 10.17 4.41 -4.62
C MET A 44 8.72 3.93 -4.56
N ALA A 45 8.54 2.64 -4.29
CA ALA A 45 7.25 2.06 -3.98
C ALA A 45 7.41 1.01 -2.89
N ASP A 46 6.45 0.98 -1.98
CA ASP A 46 6.32 -0.05 -0.95
C ASP A 46 4.93 -0.69 -1.03
N CYS A 47 4.87 -1.95 -1.47
CA CYS A 47 3.63 -2.72 -1.55
C CYS A 47 3.68 -3.87 -0.56
N LYS A 48 2.66 -3.98 0.30
CA LYS A 48 2.56 -5.01 1.33
C LYS A 48 1.20 -5.70 1.26
N SER A 49 1.20 -7.03 1.22
CA SER A 49 -0.01 -7.85 1.35
C SER A 49 -0.34 -8.11 2.82
N THR A 50 -1.50 -8.72 3.03
CA THR A 50 -2.02 -9.05 4.35
C THR A 50 -1.33 -10.28 4.94
N ASN A 51 -0.98 -11.23 4.06
CA ASN A 51 -0.30 -12.48 4.38
C ASN A 51 1.15 -12.48 3.84
N PRO A 52 2.16 -12.74 4.69
CA PRO A 52 3.56 -12.86 4.27
C PRO A 52 3.85 -13.89 3.17
N SER A 53 2.97 -14.89 2.97
CA SER A 53 3.13 -15.89 1.91
C SER A 53 2.62 -15.43 0.55
N ASP A 54 1.78 -14.39 0.50
CA ASP A 54 1.18 -13.95 -0.75
C ASP A 54 2.24 -13.39 -1.70
N LYS A 55 2.16 -13.76 -2.97
CA LYS A 55 3.03 -13.21 -4.01
C LYS A 55 2.58 -11.82 -4.37
N VAL A 56 3.40 -10.81 -4.09
CA VAL A 56 3.17 -9.42 -4.48
C VAL A 56 4.05 -9.10 -5.67
N SER A 57 3.46 -8.52 -6.72
CA SER A 57 4.20 -8.01 -7.88
C SER A 57 3.82 -6.57 -8.15
N ALA A 58 4.79 -5.72 -8.43
CA ALA A 58 4.61 -4.29 -8.64
C ALA A 58 5.38 -3.82 -9.88
N THR A 59 4.81 -2.84 -10.58
CA THR A 59 5.45 -2.08 -11.64
C THR A 59 5.29 -0.60 -11.33
N LEU A 60 6.42 0.10 -11.30
CA LEU A 60 6.55 1.50 -10.98
C LEU A 60 6.97 2.25 -12.25
N THR A 61 6.11 3.10 -12.79
CA THR A 61 6.34 3.80 -14.05
C THR A 61 6.32 5.31 -13.83
N LEU A 62 7.38 5.98 -14.28
CA LEU A 62 7.49 7.43 -14.23
C LEU A 62 7.06 8.01 -15.58
N TYR A 63 6.15 8.99 -15.53
CA TYR A 63 5.65 9.71 -16.69
C TYR A 63 5.98 11.20 -16.61
N GLN A 64 6.19 11.80 -17.77
CA GLN A 64 6.19 13.25 -17.97
C GLN A 64 5.07 13.58 -18.97
N GLY A 65 3.95 14.12 -18.49
CA GLY A 65 2.73 14.20 -19.28
C GLY A 65 2.21 12.81 -19.68
N SER A 66 2.05 12.56 -20.99
CA SER A 66 1.68 11.25 -21.55
C SER A 66 2.88 10.36 -21.89
N THR A 67 4.11 10.89 -21.85
CA THR A 67 5.31 10.16 -22.24
C THR A 67 5.82 9.33 -21.08
N CYS A 68 6.01 8.03 -21.31
CA CYS A 68 6.73 7.15 -20.39
C CYS A 68 8.22 7.52 -20.39
N VAL A 69 8.75 7.88 -19.22
CA VAL A 69 10.17 8.17 -19.03
C VAL A 69 10.93 6.86 -18.79
N THR A 70 10.42 6.05 -17.87
CA THR A 70 11.03 4.76 -17.50
C THR A 70 10.05 3.94 -16.66
N SER A 71 10.30 2.63 -16.55
CA SER A 71 9.51 1.71 -15.76
C SER A 71 10.41 0.66 -15.09
N TRP A 72 10.06 0.29 -13.86
CA TRP A 72 10.74 -0.75 -13.10
C TRP A 72 9.72 -1.71 -12.51
N SER A 73 10.03 -3.01 -12.55
CA SER A 73 9.18 -4.03 -11.95
C SER A 73 9.93 -4.81 -10.88
N GLY A 74 9.19 -5.33 -9.92
CA GLY A 74 9.70 -6.17 -8.86
C GLY A 74 8.62 -7.10 -8.32
N SER A 75 9.05 -8.15 -7.62
CA SER A 75 8.13 -9.02 -6.90
C SER A 75 8.76 -9.57 -5.62
N GLY A 76 7.91 -9.98 -4.68
CA GLY A 76 8.32 -10.55 -3.40
C GLY A 76 7.16 -11.29 -2.75
N ASN A 77 7.43 -11.94 -1.61
CA ASN A 77 6.39 -12.57 -0.81
C ASN A 77 6.07 -11.65 0.36
N GLY A 78 4.79 -11.38 0.61
CA GLY A 78 4.34 -10.49 1.67
C GLY A 78 4.56 -9.00 1.37
N ARG A 79 5.66 -8.66 0.71
CA ARG A 79 6.07 -7.28 0.43
C ARG A 79 6.99 -7.21 -0.78
N VAL A 80 6.93 -6.10 -1.51
CA VAL A 80 7.93 -5.71 -2.50
C VAL A 80 8.24 -4.22 -2.32
N ILE A 81 9.54 -3.91 -2.32
CA ILE A 81 10.04 -2.53 -2.30
C ILE A 81 10.81 -2.30 -3.60
N ILE A 82 10.46 -1.25 -4.33
CA ILE A 82 11.20 -0.77 -5.50
C ILE A 82 11.79 0.56 -5.10
N SER A 83 13.10 0.77 -5.29
CA SER A 83 13.75 2.07 -5.12
C SER A 83 14.78 2.23 -6.23
N LYS A 84 14.51 3.16 -7.15
CA LYS A 84 15.30 3.40 -8.35
C LYS A 84 15.36 4.89 -8.64
N SER A 85 16.45 5.30 -9.26
CA SER A 85 16.62 6.70 -9.66
C SER A 85 16.85 6.80 -11.16
N CYS A 86 16.48 7.94 -11.74
CA CYS A 86 16.75 8.27 -13.13
C CYS A 86 16.95 9.78 -13.29
N THR A 87 17.59 10.17 -14.40
CA THR A 87 17.77 11.57 -14.77
C THR A 87 16.49 12.15 -15.34
N VAL A 88 16.14 13.37 -14.92
CA VAL A 88 14.95 14.13 -15.32
C VAL A 88 15.32 15.56 -15.70
N LYS A 89 14.42 16.23 -16.42
CA LYS A 89 14.55 17.64 -16.80
C LYS A 89 14.09 18.52 -15.64
N SER A 90 14.84 19.58 -15.35
CA SER A 90 14.49 20.58 -14.33
C SER A 90 13.19 21.31 -14.66
N GLY A 91 12.46 21.73 -13.63
CA GLY A 91 11.22 22.50 -13.74
C GLY A 91 10.03 21.77 -14.39
N MET A 92 10.10 20.45 -14.61
CA MET A 92 9.04 19.67 -15.22
C MET A 92 8.19 18.93 -14.18
N GLU A 93 6.90 18.75 -14.48
CA GLU A 93 6.01 17.89 -13.70
C GLU A 93 6.17 16.43 -14.11
N TYR A 94 6.23 15.56 -13.10
CA TYR A 94 6.28 14.11 -13.28
C TYR A 94 5.20 13.42 -12.45
N LYS A 95 4.63 12.36 -13.03
CA LYS A 95 3.67 11.47 -12.38
C LYS A 95 4.27 10.08 -12.22
N LEU A 96 4.38 9.61 -10.99
CA LEU A 96 4.82 8.26 -10.67
C LEU A 96 3.58 7.38 -10.42
N VAL A 97 3.41 6.36 -11.24
CA VAL A 97 2.27 5.43 -11.18
C VAL A 97 2.77 4.07 -10.72
N LEU A 98 2.10 3.51 -9.72
CA LEU A 98 2.32 2.19 -9.16
C LEU A 98 1.15 1.28 -9.49
N SER A 99 1.40 0.29 -10.35
CA SER A 99 0.46 -0.80 -10.61
C SER A 99 0.96 -2.06 -9.91
N TYR A 100 0.07 -2.78 -9.24
CA TYR A 100 0.47 -3.95 -8.46
C TYR A 100 -0.62 -5.03 -8.40
N SER A 101 -0.20 -6.22 -8.03
CA SER A 101 -1.07 -7.39 -7.89
C SER A 101 -0.66 -8.22 -6.67
N VAL A 102 -1.64 -8.94 -6.10
CA VAL A 102 -1.43 -9.90 -5.02
C VAL A 102 -1.99 -11.25 -5.48
N ASN A 103 -1.16 -12.29 -5.45
CA ASN A 103 -1.46 -13.63 -5.99
C ASN A 103 -2.00 -13.57 -7.43
N GLY A 104 -1.43 -12.69 -8.26
CA GLY A 104 -1.84 -12.49 -9.66
C GLY A 104 -3.12 -11.67 -9.85
N LYS A 105 -3.84 -11.30 -8.78
CA LYS A 105 -5.02 -10.43 -8.85
C LYS A 105 -4.60 -8.96 -8.85
N ALA A 106 -4.84 -8.28 -9.96
CA ALA A 106 -4.59 -6.84 -10.10
C ALA A 106 -5.38 -6.04 -9.04
N GLN A 107 -4.74 -5.01 -8.51
CA GLN A 107 -5.31 -4.04 -7.58
C GLN A 107 -5.46 -2.68 -8.27
N GLU A 108 -6.18 -1.75 -7.64
CA GLU A 108 -6.27 -0.38 -8.11
C GLU A 108 -4.89 0.28 -8.05
N SER A 109 -4.51 0.96 -9.14
CA SER A 109 -3.20 1.62 -9.21
C SER A 109 -3.20 2.91 -8.39
N VAL A 110 -2.05 3.23 -7.79
CA VAL A 110 -1.85 4.43 -6.96
C VAL A 110 -0.84 5.34 -7.65
N SER A 111 -0.97 6.64 -7.51
CA SER A 111 -0.02 7.59 -8.10
C SER A 111 0.27 8.80 -7.22
N VAL A 112 1.46 9.37 -7.41
CA VAL A 112 1.86 10.68 -6.88
C VAL A 112 2.41 11.53 -8.01
N THR A 113 2.24 12.85 -7.89
CA THR A 113 2.76 13.83 -8.83
C THR A 113 3.64 14.82 -8.09
N ALA A 114 4.76 15.20 -8.69
CA ALA A 114 5.64 16.22 -8.15
C ALA A 114 6.40 16.95 -9.27
N ILE A 115 6.84 18.17 -8.99
CA ILE A 115 7.58 19.02 -9.93
C ILE A 115 9.05 19.00 -9.53
N SER A 116 9.94 18.74 -10.48
CA SER A 116 11.39 18.80 -10.25
C SER A 116 11.85 20.24 -9.99
N PRO A 117 12.88 20.48 -9.17
CA PRO A 117 13.49 21.80 -8.99
C PRO A 117 13.88 22.46 -10.32
N LYS A 118 13.93 23.80 -10.35
CA LYS A 118 14.38 24.57 -11.52
C LYS A 118 15.89 24.60 -11.61
#